data_AF-A0AAV7LJZ2-F1
#
_entry.id   AF-A0AAV7LJZ2-F1
#
_cell.length_a   1.000
_cell.length_b   1.000
_cell.length_c   1.000
_cell.angle_alpha   90.00
_cell.angle_beta   90.00
_cell.angle_gamma   90.00
#
_symmetry.space_group_name_H-M   'P 1'
#
loop_
_entity.id
_entity.type
_entity.pdbx_description
1 polymer ?
#
loop_
_entity_poly.entity_id
_entity_poly.type
_entity_poly.pdbx_seq_one_letter_code
_entity_poly.pdbx_strand_id
1 'polypeptide(L)'
;MSKAERAQSKLRFEWHKSHKAREGRHDEAGCTSGDHDFESEPDLKQILIVMPHSLITIDGKIDALSYRMDRMTERLDKHAERLDTADHRISDVENELAKMVAAESKLMAWSLVLAVQVWETFEMYIHGVTITKHAGVLKSLRGSLARLEKEIVQLEGEHRNSGDARLLGLIHTKLTEFREIAQTKLQYMGKYDMAHTYRVRDHPGATLAALLHTSGEADMILEIQDEGGKMLQDPDAIARRFRHYYATLYNS
;
A
#
# COMPACT_ATOMS: atom_id res chain seq x y z
N MET A 1 -20.68 -0.48 24.34
CA MET A 1 -21.77 -1.43 24.05
C MET A 1 -21.75 -1.83 22.58
N SER A 2 -21.63 -3.13 22.29
CA SER A 2 -21.64 -3.67 20.93
C SER A 2 -23.02 -3.53 20.28
N LYS A 3 -23.10 -3.67 18.94
CA LYS A 3 -24.40 -3.68 18.23
C LYS A 3 -25.34 -4.77 18.77
N ALA A 4 -24.79 -5.90 19.22
CA ALA A 4 -25.55 -7.00 19.81
C ALA A 4 -26.18 -6.61 21.16
N GLU A 5 -25.46 -5.89 22.01
CA GLU A 5 -25.97 -5.45 23.32
C GLU A 5 -27.10 -4.41 23.19
N ARG A 6 -27.05 -3.56 22.15
CA ARG A 6 -28.16 -2.64 21.84
C ARG A 6 -29.40 -3.38 21.36
N ALA A 7 -29.23 -4.44 20.56
CA ALA A 7 -30.35 -5.25 20.09
C ALA A 7 -31.02 -6.03 21.24
N GLN A 8 -30.24 -6.61 22.15
CA GLN A 8 -30.77 -7.31 23.33
C GLN A 8 -31.48 -6.36 24.30
N SER A 9 -30.94 -5.15 24.51
CA SER A 9 -31.59 -4.14 25.37
C SER A 9 -32.94 -3.68 24.80
N LYS A 10 -33.03 -3.54 23.47
CA LYS A 10 -34.29 -3.15 22.80
C LYS A 10 -35.36 -4.24 22.91
N LEU A 11 -34.97 -5.52 22.80
CA LEU A 11 -35.89 -6.66 22.98
C LEU A 11 -36.40 -6.77 24.41
N ARG A 12 -35.55 -6.56 25.44
CA ARG A 12 -36.00 -6.53 26.85
C ARG A 12 -37.02 -5.41 27.11
N PHE A 13 -36.81 -4.24 26.52
CA PHE A 13 -37.71 -3.10 26.71
C PHE A 13 -39.09 -3.33 26.08
N GLU A 14 -39.14 -3.88 24.86
CA GLU A 14 -40.38 -4.23 24.17
C GLU A 14 -41.16 -5.34 24.92
N TRP A 15 -40.46 -6.35 25.44
CA TRP A 15 -41.08 -7.42 26.24
C TRP A 15 -41.74 -6.87 27.51
N HIS A 16 -41.04 -5.99 28.23
CA HIS A 16 -41.56 -5.40 29.47
C HIS A 16 -42.77 -4.48 29.24
N LYS A 17 -42.78 -3.76 28.11
CA LYS A 17 -43.89 -2.89 27.69
C LYS A 17 -45.16 -3.69 27.35
N SER A 18 -45.00 -4.83 26.68
CA SER A 18 -46.11 -5.72 26.33
C SER A 18 -46.76 -6.37 27.57
N HIS A 19 -45.94 -6.78 28.55
CA HIS A 19 -46.44 -7.37 29.80
C HIS A 19 -47.26 -6.36 30.62
N LYS A 20 -46.75 -5.11 30.74
CA LYS A 20 -47.43 -4.05 31.49
C LYS A 20 -48.76 -3.61 30.85
N ALA A 21 -48.89 -3.73 29.53
CA ALA A 21 -50.12 -3.44 28.80
C ALA A 21 -51.19 -4.55 28.91
N ARG A 22 -50.81 -5.75 29.36
CA ARG A 22 -51.74 -6.86 29.68
C ARG A 22 -52.24 -6.81 31.12
N GLU A 23 -51.39 -6.37 32.04
CA GLU A 23 -51.73 -6.27 33.46
C GLU A 23 -52.73 -5.14 33.75
N GLY A 24 -52.64 -4.00 33.06
CA GLY A 24 -53.56 -2.87 33.24
C GLY A 24 -54.94 -3.02 32.58
N ARG A 25 -55.32 -4.20 32.10
CA ARG A 25 -56.60 -4.43 31.39
C ARG A 25 -57.54 -5.40 32.11
N HIS A 26 -57.30 -5.65 33.39
CA HIS A 26 -58.11 -6.51 34.25
C HIS A 26 -58.98 -5.77 35.29
N ASP A 27 -58.91 -4.43 35.37
CA ASP A 27 -59.55 -3.67 36.46
C ASP A 27 -60.80 -2.87 36.06
N GLU A 28 -61.30 -2.98 34.82
CA GLU A 28 -62.52 -2.28 34.39
C GLU A 28 -63.53 -3.24 33.71
N ALA A 29 -64.10 -4.15 34.49
CA ALA A 29 -65.38 -4.77 34.16
C ALA A 29 -66.39 -4.34 35.24
N GLY A 30 -67.25 -3.40 34.85
CA GLY A 30 -68.22 -2.75 35.72
C GLY A 30 -69.20 -3.72 36.37
N CYS A 31 -69.43 -3.49 37.65
CA CYS A 31 -70.53 -4.06 38.41
C CYS A 31 -71.86 -3.55 37.85
N THR A 32 -72.67 -4.45 37.27
CA THR A 32 -74.12 -4.27 37.17
C THR A 32 -74.76 -5.20 38.19
N SER A 33 -75.18 -4.63 39.31
CA SER A 33 -75.98 -5.28 40.35
C SER A 33 -77.39 -5.56 39.80
N GLY A 34 -77.66 -6.83 39.51
CA GLY A 34 -79.01 -7.36 39.37
C GLY A 34 -79.23 -8.34 40.51
N ASP A 35 -80.16 -7.97 41.40
CA ASP A 35 -80.71 -8.85 42.42
C ASP A 35 -81.29 -10.10 41.73
N HIS A 36 -80.64 -11.24 41.95
CA HIS A 36 -81.21 -12.54 41.62
C HIS A 36 -81.25 -13.41 42.87
N ASP A 37 -82.48 -13.84 43.13
CA ASP A 37 -82.90 -14.64 44.24
C ASP A 37 -82.07 -15.92 44.40
N PHE A 38 -81.76 -16.15 45.66
CA PHE A 38 -81.21 -17.37 46.21
C PHE A 38 -82.21 -18.51 45.96
N GLU A 39 -81.81 -19.51 45.17
CA GLU A 39 -82.13 -20.95 45.37
C GLU A 39 -81.72 -21.73 44.12
N SER A 40 -80.51 -22.26 44.11
CA SER A 40 -80.17 -23.48 43.38
C SER A 40 -78.83 -23.96 43.92
N GLU A 41 -78.90 -24.81 44.94
CA GLU A 41 -77.83 -25.77 45.22
C GLU A 41 -77.50 -26.43 43.87
N PRO A 42 -76.30 -26.21 43.30
CA PRO A 42 -75.98 -26.84 42.02
C PRO A 42 -76.02 -28.33 42.27
N ASP A 43 -76.98 -28.99 41.61
CA ASP A 43 -77.19 -30.43 41.66
C ASP A 43 -75.82 -31.10 41.58
N LEU A 44 -75.32 -31.63 42.71
CA LEU A 44 -73.94 -32.12 42.86
C LEU A 44 -73.56 -33.12 41.75
N LYS A 45 -74.57 -33.74 41.14
CA LYS A 45 -74.49 -34.61 39.97
C LYS A 45 -74.03 -33.91 38.69
N GLN A 46 -74.44 -32.67 38.41
CA GLN A 46 -73.97 -31.92 37.24
C GLN A 46 -72.53 -31.46 37.40
N ILE A 47 -72.13 -31.00 38.60
CA ILE A 47 -70.73 -30.68 38.90
C ILE A 47 -69.84 -31.93 38.76
N LEU A 48 -70.32 -33.08 39.24
CA LEU A 48 -69.62 -34.36 39.16
C LEU A 48 -69.45 -34.88 37.73
N ILE A 49 -70.28 -34.46 36.76
CA ILE A 49 -70.16 -34.84 35.34
C ILE A 49 -69.28 -33.84 34.55
N VAL A 50 -69.36 -32.54 34.88
CA VAL A 50 -68.60 -31.49 34.18
C VAL A 50 -67.13 -31.49 34.57
N MET A 51 -66.79 -31.77 35.84
CA MET A 51 -65.39 -31.83 36.29
C MET A 51 -64.53 -32.86 35.52
N PRO A 52 -64.95 -34.13 35.39
CA PRO A 52 -64.19 -35.14 34.64
C PRO A 52 -63.95 -34.77 33.17
N HIS A 53 -64.94 -34.18 32.50
CA HIS A 53 -64.79 -33.75 31.10
C HIS A 53 -63.81 -32.59 30.95
N SER A 54 -63.83 -31.64 31.89
CA SER A 54 -62.88 -30.52 31.89
C SER A 54 -61.44 -31.00 32.14
N LEU A 55 -61.26 -32.00 33.02
CA LEU A 55 -59.96 -32.62 33.30
C LEU A 55 -59.41 -33.36 32.07
N ILE A 56 -60.22 -34.20 31.40
CA ILE A 56 -59.83 -34.89 30.17
C ILE A 56 -59.39 -33.89 29.07
N THR A 57 -60.10 -32.76 28.97
CA THR A 57 -59.77 -31.71 27.99
C THR A 57 -58.46 -31.00 28.35
N ILE A 58 -58.18 -30.81 29.63
CA ILE A 58 -56.92 -30.23 30.12
C ILE A 58 -55.76 -31.18 29.85
N ASP A 59 -55.90 -32.47 30.15
CA ASP A 59 -54.87 -33.48 29.90
C ASP A 59 -54.49 -33.53 28.41
N GLY A 60 -55.48 -33.54 27.51
CA GLY A 60 -55.21 -33.51 26.06
C GLY A 60 -54.48 -32.23 25.59
N LYS A 61 -54.72 -31.08 26.24
CA LYS A 61 -53.97 -29.84 25.95
C LYS A 61 -52.55 -29.91 26.52
N ILE A 62 -52.36 -30.52 27.69
CA ILE A 62 -51.05 -30.73 28.29
C ILE A 62 -50.21 -31.65 27.42
N ASP A 63 -50.76 -32.77 26.94
CA ASP A 63 -50.07 -33.70 26.03
C ASP A 63 -49.66 -33.02 24.72
N ALA A 64 -50.56 -32.23 24.13
CA ALA A 64 -50.27 -31.47 22.92
C ALA A 64 -49.18 -30.40 23.14
N LEU A 65 -49.14 -29.78 24.33
CA LEU A 65 -48.08 -28.85 24.70
C LEU A 65 -46.75 -29.58 24.92
N SER A 66 -46.76 -30.74 25.59
CA SER A 66 -45.56 -31.57 25.81
C SER A 66 -44.93 -31.95 24.46
N TYR A 67 -45.73 -32.49 23.54
CA TYR A 67 -45.25 -32.87 22.21
C TYR A 67 -44.66 -31.68 21.43
N ARG A 68 -45.29 -30.50 21.51
CA ARG A 68 -44.76 -29.29 20.88
C ARG A 68 -43.46 -28.83 21.52
N MET A 69 -43.32 -29.00 22.83
CA MET A 69 -42.10 -28.66 23.57
C MET A 69 -40.95 -29.56 23.16
N ASP A 70 -41.17 -30.88 23.12
CA ASP A 70 -40.16 -31.85 22.68
C ASP A 70 -39.66 -31.54 21.26
N ARG A 71 -40.58 -31.21 20.36
CA ARG A 71 -40.22 -30.81 18.99
C ARG A 71 -39.47 -29.48 18.92
N MET A 72 -39.74 -28.55 19.84
CA MET A 72 -38.96 -27.31 19.93
C MET A 72 -37.54 -27.59 20.46
N THR A 73 -37.41 -28.45 21.47
CA THR A 73 -36.10 -28.88 22.00
C THR A 73 -35.25 -29.52 20.91
N GLU A 74 -35.79 -30.48 20.16
CA GLU A 74 -35.07 -31.13 19.04
C GLU A 74 -34.61 -30.12 17.97
N ARG A 75 -35.44 -29.11 17.67
CA ARG A 75 -35.06 -28.05 16.72
C ARG A 75 -33.96 -27.15 17.29
N LEU A 76 -33.98 -26.85 18.57
CA LEU A 76 -32.95 -26.05 19.24
C LEU A 76 -31.62 -26.80 19.26
N ASP A 77 -31.63 -28.10 19.53
CA ASP A 77 -30.43 -28.95 19.51
C ASP A 77 -29.80 -28.96 18.10
N LYS A 78 -30.61 -29.15 17.05
CA LYS A 78 -30.13 -29.04 15.65
C LYS A 78 -29.60 -27.65 15.31
N HIS A 79 -30.15 -26.59 15.91
CA HIS A 79 -29.62 -25.24 15.74
C HIS A 79 -28.29 -25.05 16.47
N ALA A 80 -28.12 -25.63 17.66
CA ALA A 80 -26.86 -25.61 18.40
C ALA A 80 -25.75 -26.33 17.62
N GLU A 81 -26.00 -27.53 17.12
CA GLU A 81 -25.01 -28.29 16.31
C GLU A 81 -24.58 -27.52 15.05
N ARG A 82 -25.52 -26.82 14.40
CA ARG A 82 -25.24 -25.97 13.23
C ARG A 82 -24.42 -24.74 13.59
N LEU A 83 -24.62 -24.17 14.78
CA LEU A 83 -23.82 -23.05 15.28
C LEU A 83 -22.40 -23.50 15.62
N ASP A 84 -22.24 -24.64 16.30
CA ASP A 84 -20.91 -25.22 16.58
C ASP A 84 -20.13 -25.50 15.28
N THR A 85 -20.81 -26.06 14.29
CA THR A 85 -20.22 -26.27 12.96
C THR A 85 -19.84 -24.96 12.28
N ALA A 86 -20.65 -23.90 12.44
CA ALA A 86 -20.33 -22.59 11.89
C ALA A 86 -19.12 -21.96 12.59
N ASP A 87 -19.02 -22.08 13.92
CA ASP A 87 -17.89 -21.56 14.71
C ASP A 87 -16.57 -22.24 14.36
N HIS A 88 -16.59 -23.57 14.14
CA HIS A 88 -15.41 -24.27 13.63
C HIS A 88 -14.98 -23.76 12.25
N ARG A 89 -15.93 -23.58 11.33
CA ARG A 89 -15.62 -23.07 9.99
C ARG A 89 -15.11 -21.63 10.00
N ILE A 90 -15.62 -20.79 10.91
CA ILE A 90 -15.11 -19.42 11.11
C ILE A 90 -13.67 -19.49 11.60
N SER A 91 -13.39 -20.33 12.60
CA SER A 91 -12.03 -20.51 13.14
C SER A 91 -11.02 -20.96 12.07
N ASP A 92 -11.43 -21.88 11.19
CA ASP A 92 -10.59 -22.33 10.07
C ASP A 92 -10.29 -21.18 9.08
N VAL A 93 -11.32 -20.39 8.74
CA VAL A 93 -11.15 -19.23 7.84
C VAL A 93 -10.25 -18.17 8.47
N GLU A 94 -10.38 -17.89 9.76
CA GLU A 94 -9.52 -16.95 10.47
C GLU A 94 -8.05 -17.40 10.45
N ASN A 95 -7.79 -18.70 10.62
CA ASN A 95 -6.45 -19.25 10.55
C ASN A 95 -5.84 -19.15 9.14
N GLU A 96 -6.62 -19.47 8.10
CA GLU A 96 -6.16 -19.32 6.71
C GLU A 96 -5.90 -17.84 6.35
N LEU A 97 -6.76 -16.92 6.80
CA LEU A 97 -6.54 -15.49 6.60
C LEU A 97 -5.25 -15.01 7.28
N ALA A 98 -4.97 -15.47 8.51
CA ALA A 98 -3.74 -15.14 9.21
C ALA A 98 -2.49 -15.63 8.45
N LYS A 99 -2.54 -16.83 7.85
CA LYS A 99 -1.46 -17.36 7.01
C LYS A 99 -1.26 -16.52 5.75
N MET A 100 -2.35 -16.11 5.08
CA MET A 100 -2.29 -15.24 3.89
C MET A 100 -1.65 -13.88 4.21
N VAL A 101 -2.07 -13.22 5.29
CA VAL A 101 -1.52 -11.92 5.72
C VAL A 101 -0.02 -12.05 6.05
N ALA A 102 0.39 -13.14 6.69
CA ALA A 102 1.80 -13.39 6.98
C ALA A 102 2.63 -13.64 5.71
N ALA A 103 2.05 -14.30 4.70
CA ALA A 103 2.69 -14.52 3.40
C ALA A 103 2.84 -13.19 2.62
N GLU A 104 1.79 -12.36 2.59
CA GLU A 104 1.80 -11.03 1.98
C GLU A 104 2.88 -10.14 2.60
N SER A 105 2.96 -10.11 3.94
CA SER A 105 4.00 -9.36 4.65
C SER A 105 5.42 -9.79 4.27
N LYS A 106 5.65 -11.11 4.08
CA LYS A 106 6.95 -11.63 3.63
C LYS A 106 7.25 -11.22 2.19
N LEU A 107 6.28 -11.29 1.28
CA LEU A 107 6.43 -10.86 -0.10
C LEU A 107 6.80 -9.37 -0.19
N MET A 108 6.14 -8.52 0.61
CA MET A 108 6.45 -7.08 0.70
C MET A 108 7.86 -6.81 1.24
N ALA A 109 8.31 -7.57 2.24
CA ALA A 109 9.68 -7.45 2.72
C ALA A 109 10.71 -7.82 1.64
N TRP A 110 10.44 -8.88 0.87
CA TRP A 110 11.32 -9.32 -0.23
C TRP A 110 11.34 -8.32 -1.39
N SER A 111 10.19 -7.74 -1.75
CA SER A 111 10.12 -6.74 -2.82
C SER A 111 10.92 -5.48 -2.47
N LEU A 112 10.90 -5.05 -1.20
CA LEU A 112 11.74 -3.93 -0.74
C LEU A 112 13.24 -4.24 -0.83
N VAL A 113 13.66 -5.44 -0.41
CA VAL A 113 15.06 -5.86 -0.54
C VAL A 113 15.51 -5.88 -2.00
N LEU A 114 14.69 -6.43 -2.89
CA LEU A 114 14.97 -6.44 -4.32
C LEU A 114 15.02 -5.03 -4.92
N ALA A 115 14.11 -4.14 -4.52
CA ALA A 115 14.11 -2.75 -4.99
C ALA A 115 15.41 -2.03 -4.61
N VAL A 116 15.90 -2.22 -3.37
CA VAL A 116 17.19 -1.66 -2.93
C VAL A 116 18.35 -2.23 -3.74
N GLN A 117 18.40 -3.55 -3.95
CA GLN A 117 19.48 -4.18 -4.73
C GLN A 117 19.49 -3.73 -6.20
N VAL A 118 18.30 -3.62 -6.83
CA VAL A 118 18.17 -3.11 -8.19
C VAL A 118 18.64 -1.65 -8.26
N TRP A 119 18.32 -0.84 -7.25
CA TRP A 119 18.77 0.54 -7.19
C TRP A 119 20.29 0.65 -7.03
N GLU A 120 20.89 -0.09 -6.10
CA GLU A 120 22.34 -0.09 -5.89
C GLU A 120 23.12 -0.57 -7.14
N THR A 121 22.61 -1.60 -7.82
CA THR A 121 23.23 -2.10 -9.05
C THR A 121 23.10 -1.10 -10.21
N PHE A 122 21.95 -0.44 -10.32
CA PHE A 122 21.75 0.65 -11.28
C PHE A 122 22.70 1.83 -10.99
N GLU A 123 22.84 2.25 -9.74
CA GLU A 123 23.79 3.29 -9.35
C GLU A 123 25.22 2.90 -9.75
N MET A 124 25.67 1.69 -9.40
CA MET A 124 27.00 1.21 -9.80
C MET A 124 27.22 1.22 -11.32
N TYR A 125 26.20 0.83 -12.09
CA TYR A 125 26.26 0.86 -13.55
C TYR A 125 26.42 2.29 -14.09
N ILE A 126 25.57 3.22 -13.66
CA ILE A 126 25.64 4.62 -14.08
C ILE A 126 27.00 5.23 -13.71
N HIS A 127 27.54 4.89 -12.54
CA HIS A 127 28.88 5.31 -12.14
C HIS A 127 29.96 4.74 -13.06
N GLY A 128 29.92 3.44 -13.36
CA GLY A 128 30.87 2.80 -14.27
C GLY A 128 30.88 3.45 -15.66
N VAL A 129 29.69 3.74 -16.21
CA VAL A 129 29.54 4.44 -17.49
C VAL A 129 30.10 5.86 -17.40
N THR A 130 29.79 6.59 -16.33
CA THR A 130 30.24 7.98 -16.13
C THR A 130 31.75 8.05 -16.01
N ILE A 131 32.36 7.21 -15.18
CA ILE A 131 33.82 7.13 -15.01
C ILE A 131 34.50 6.79 -16.34
N THR A 132 33.95 5.82 -17.09
CA THR A 132 34.52 5.42 -18.39
C THR A 132 34.48 6.56 -19.40
N LYS A 133 33.35 7.28 -19.50
CA LYS A 133 33.23 8.48 -20.35
C LYS A 133 34.24 9.56 -19.94
N HIS A 134 34.34 9.85 -18.64
CA HIS A 134 35.27 10.86 -18.10
C HIS A 134 36.73 10.50 -18.35
N ALA A 135 37.11 9.23 -18.15
CA ALA A 135 38.44 8.74 -18.43
C ALA A 135 38.78 8.88 -19.92
N GLY A 136 37.82 8.64 -20.83
CA GLY A 136 37.96 8.85 -22.26
C GLY A 136 38.26 10.32 -22.61
N VAL A 137 37.48 11.25 -22.09
CA VAL A 137 37.67 12.70 -22.30
C VAL A 137 39.03 13.17 -21.75
N LEU A 138 39.37 12.77 -20.53
CA LEU A 138 40.66 13.13 -19.92
C LEU A 138 41.85 12.55 -20.69
N LYS A 139 41.72 11.33 -21.22
CA LYS A 139 42.73 10.70 -22.08
C LYS A 139 42.91 11.47 -23.39
N SER A 140 41.80 11.89 -24.01
CA SER A 140 41.83 12.73 -25.23
C SER A 140 42.52 14.07 -24.97
N LEU A 141 42.10 14.81 -23.93
CA LEU A 141 42.71 16.09 -23.55
C LEU A 141 44.21 15.96 -23.24
N ARG A 142 44.61 14.89 -22.53
CA ARG A 142 46.03 14.61 -22.26
C ARG A 142 46.81 14.36 -23.55
N GLY A 143 46.22 13.65 -24.51
CA GLY A 143 46.81 13.42 -25.84
C GLY A 143 47.02 14.73 -26.60
N SER A 144 46.02 15.60 -26.62
CA SER A 144 46.11 16.92 -27.27
C SER A 144 47.17 17.82 -26.63
N LEU A 145 47.26 17.86 -25.30
CA LEU A 145 48.29 18.62 -24.58
C LEU A 145 49.70 18.11 -24.90
N ALA A 146 49.92 16.79 -24.87
CA ALA A 146 51.22 16.19 -25.19
C ALA A 146 51.63 16.43 -26.65
N ARG A 147 50.66 16.50 -27.58
CA ARG A 147 50.92 16.86 -28.98
C ARG A 147 51.34 18.32 -29.12
N LEU A 148 50.58 19.25 -28.53
CA LEU A 148 50.89 20.68 -28.56
C LEU A 148 52.25 20.99 -27.92
N GLU A 149 52.58 20.31 -26.82
CA GLU A 149 53.89 20.45 -26.16
C GLU A 149 55.05 20.10 -27.11
N LYS A 150 54.93 18.99 -27.85
CA LYS A 150 55.92 18.60 -28.87
C LYS A 150 56.01 19.61 -30.01
N GLU A 151 54.86 20.08 -30.51
CA GLU A 151 54.80 21.10 -31.58
C GLU A 151 55.48 22.42 -31.13
N ILE A 152 55.23 22.87 -29.90
CA ILE A 152 55.86 24.06 -29.32
C ILE A 152 57.38 23.89 -29.21
N VAL A 153 57.86 22.78 -28.63
CA VAL A 153 59.29 22.49 -28.48
C VAL A 153 60.00 22.45 -29.84
N GLN A 154 59.36 21.89 -30.87
CA GLN A 154 59.90 21.86 -32.23
C GLN A 154 60.01 23.28 -32.82
N LEU A 155 58.94 24.06 -32.75
CA LEU A 155 58.91 25.44 -33.26
C LEU A 155 59.94 26.34 -32.54
N GLU A 156 60.12 26.16 -31.24
CA GLU A 156 61.16 26.86 -30.47
C GLU A 156 62.57 26.50 -30.96
N GLY A 157 62.82 25.22 -31.26
CA GLY A 157 64.07 24.77 -31.85
C GLY A 157 64.33 25.37 -33.24
N GLU A 158 63.32 25.37 -34.10
CA GLU A 158 63.39 25.96 -35.45
C GLU A 158 63.61 27.48 -35.39
N HIS A 159 62.95 28.17 -34.47
CA HIS A 159 63.13 29.61 -34.27
C HIS A 159 64.55 29.94 -33.80
N ARG A 160 65.10 29.17 -32.85
CA ARG A 160 66.49 29.35 -32.39
C ARG A 160 67.51 29.19 -33.52
N ASN A 161 67.25 28.29 -34.46
CA ASN A 161 68.17 27.99 -35.56
C ASN A 161 68.04 28.99 -36.73
N SER A 162 66.83 29.45 -37.04
CA SER A 162 66.56 30.29 -38.21
C SER A 162 66.55 31.80 -37.92
N GLY A 163 66.16 32.20 -36.70
CA GLY A 163 65.89 33.60 -36.35
C GLY A 163 64.61 34.17 -37.00
N ASP A 164 63.77 33.34 -37.62
CA ASP A 164 62.55 33.83 -38.29
C ASP A 164 61.51 34.30 -37.26
N ALA A 165 61.17 35.59 -37.31
CA ALA A 165 60.17 36.20 -36.45
C ALA A 165 58.75 35.64 -36.65
N ARG A 166 58.44 35.04 -37.81
CA ARG A 166 57.12 34.42 -38.07
C ARG A 166 56.85 33.23 -37.14
N LEU A 167 57.91 32.50 -36.76
CA LEU A 167 57.80 31.35 -35.86
C LEU A 167 57.35 31.77 -34.45
N LEU A 168 57.68 32.98 -33.99
CA LEU A 168 57.20 33.50 -32.70
C LEU A 168 55.66 33.66 -32.68
N GLY A 169 55.07 34.11 -33.79
CA GLY A 169 53.62 34.21 -33.90
C GLY A 169 52.92 32.84 -33.84
N LEU A 170 53.52 31.83 -34.48
CA LEU A 170 53.03 30.45 -34.43
C LEU A 170 53.16 29.84 -33.02
N ILE A 171 54.31 30.05 -32.35
CA ILE A 171 54.53 29.60 -30.96
C ILE A 171 53.47 30.22 -30.03
N HIS A 172 53.19 31.52 -30.17
CA HIS A 172 52.18 32.18 -29.34
C HIS A 172 50.78 31.59 -29.56
N THR A 173 50.41 31.34 -30.81
CA THR A 173 49.13 30.70 -31.18
C THR A 173 49.01 29.29 -30.57
N LYS A 174 50.10 28.51 -30.59
CA LYS A 174 50.12 27.17 -29.97
C LYS A 174 50.08 27.22 -28.45
N LEU A 175 50.70 28.22 -27.83
CA LEU A 175 50.61 28.44 -26.39
C LEU A 175 49.20 28.84 -25.93
N THR A 176 48.47 29.62 -26.73
CA THR A 176 47.06 29.94 -26.44
C THR A 176 46.18 28.70 -26.54
N GLU A 177 46.32 27.90 -27.60
CA GLU A 177 45.62 26.60 -27.74
C GLU A 177 45.92 25.67 -26.54
N PHE A 178 47.19 25.58 -26.12
CA PHE A 178 47.58 24.77 -24.98
C PHE A 178 46.90 25.23 -23.68
N ARG A 179 46.83 26.54 -23.44
CA ARG A 179 46.20 27.11 -22.24
C ARG A 179 44.70 26.83 -22.20
N GLU A 180 44.01 26.97 -23.33
CA GLU A 180 42.57 26.70 -23.43
C GLU A 180 42.23 25.23 -23.14
N ILE A 181 43.02 24.30 -23.69
CA ILE A 181 42.85 22.86 -23.43
C ILE A 181 43.18 22.54 -21.96
N ALA A 182 44.21 23.16 -21.40
CA ALA A 182 44.57 22.97 -19.98
C ALA A 182 43.47 23.49 -19.04
N GLN A 183 42.87 24.64 -19.35
CA GLN A 183 41.74 25.19 -18.60
C GLN A 183 40.51 24.29 -18.69
N THR A 184 40.19 23.79 -19.89
CA THR A 184 39.10 22.83 -20.11
C THR A 184 39.30 21.58 -19.27
N LYS A 185 40.52 21.04 -19.24
CA LYS A 185 40.87 19.89 -18.40
C LYS A 185 40.69 20.19 -16.91
N LEU A 186 41.10 21.37 -16.44
CA LEU A 186 40.95 21.77 -15.04
C LEU A 186 39.48 21.88 -14.63
N GLN A 187 38.65 22.53 -15.47
CA GLN A 187 37.20 22.63 -15.25
C GLN A 187 36.55 21.24 -15.20
N TYR A 188 36.95 20.35 -16.11
CA TYR A 188 36.45 18.98 -16.14
C TYR A 188 36.85 18.18 -14.90
N MET A 189 38.10 18.31 -14.43
CA MET A 189 38.55 17.69 -13.19
C MET A 189 37.80 18.22 -11.97
N GLY A 190 37.54 19.53 -11.90
CA GLY A 190 36.73 20.12 -10.83
C GLY A 190 35.30 19.56 -10.79
N LYS A 191 34.65 19.42 -11.95
CA LYS A 191 33.32 18.78 -12.05
C LYS A 191 33.36 17.32 -11.58
N TYR A 192 34.40 16.57 -11.98
CA TYR A 192 34.59 15.18 -11.57
C TYR A 192 34.78 15.04 -10.06
N ASP A 193 35.63 15.88 -9.46
CA ASP A 193 35.87 15.86 -8.02
C ASP A 193 34.60 16.24 -7.23
N MET A 194 33.83 17.22 -7.70
CA MET A 194 32.53 17.53 -7.09
C MET A 194 31.59 16.32 -7.16
N ALA A 195 31.42 15.70 -8.33
CA ALA A 195 30.61 14.50 -8.50
C ALA A 195 31.06 13.36 -7.57
N HIS A 196 32.37 13.20 -7.38
CA HIS A 196 32.93 12.19 -6.48
C HIS A 196 32.75 12.55 -5.00
N THR A 197 32.70 13.83 -4.63
CA THR A 197 32.51 14.29 -3.25
C THR A 197 31.04 14.19 -2.81
N TYR A 198 30.09 14.33 -3.73
CA TYR A 198 28.65 14.12 -3.46
C TYR A 198 28.31 12.69 -3.02
N ARG A 199 29.19 11.72 -3.27
CA ARG A 199 29.12 10.33 -2.78
C ARG A 199 29.11 10.19 -1.25
N VAL A 200 29.64 11.17 -0.53
CA VAL A 200 29.94 11.04 0.91
C VAL A 200 28.87 11.70 1.81
N ARG A 201 27.92 12.45 1.23
CA ARG A 201 26.85 13.11 2.00
C ARG A 201 25.46 12.61 1.60
N ASP A 202 24.72 12.19 2.62
CA ASP A 202 23.43 11.50 2.67
C ASP A 202 22.20 12.16 1.99
N HIS A 203 22.36 12.91 0.91
CA HIS A 203 21.22 13.43 0.13
C HIS A 203 21.39 13.28 -1.39
N PRO A 204 21.45 12.04 -1.91
CA PRO A 204 21.72 11.81 -3.33
C PRO A 204 20.57 12.33 -4.22
N GLY A 205 19.31 12.07 -3.85
CA GLY A 205 18.15 12.40 -4.69
C GLY A 205 17.87 13.90 -4.82
N ALA A 206 17.86 14.64 -3.71
CA ALA A 206 17.52 16.07 -3.70
C ALA A 206 18.61 16.93 -4.36
N THR A 207 19.87 16.54 -4.19
CA THR A 207 21.01 17.31 -4.70
C THR A 207 21.27 17.02 -6.17
N LEU A 208 21.11 15.75 -6.62
CA LEU A 208 21.19 15.40 -8.03
C LEU A 208 20.08 16.08 -8.85
N ALA A 209 18.86 16.11 -8.32
CA ALA A 209 17.74 16.83 -8.93
C ALA A 209 18.04 18.35 -9.01
N ALA A 210 18.59 18.96 -7.96
CA ALA A 210 18.97 20.37 -7.98
C ALA A 210 20.11 20.68 -8.95
N LEU A 211 21.09 19.77 -9.10
CA LEU A 211 22.25 19.93 -9.97
C LEU A 211 21.88 19.82 -11.46
N LEU A 212 21.08 18.81 -11.82
CA LEU A 212 20.54 18.65 -13.18
C LEU A 212 19.70 19.88 -13.61
N HIS A 213 19.05 20.51 -12.63
CA HIS A 213 18.24 21.70 -12.86
C HIS A 213 19.06 23.00 -12.96
N THR A 214 20.24 23.08 -12.33
CA THR A 214 21.12 24.26 -12.37
C THR A 214 22.19 24.22 -13.46
N SER A 215 22.60 23.03 -13.93
CA SER A 215 23.60 22.90 -14.99
C SER A 215 23.04 23.06 -16.41
N GLY A 216 21.71 23.10 -16.57
CA GLY A 216 21.06 22.99 -17.88
C GLY A 216 21.22 21.60 -18.51
N GLU A 217 21.76 20.63 -17.78
CA GLU A 217 22.04 19.26 -18.25
C GLU A 217 20.94 18.27 -17.79
N ALA A 218 19.72 18.75 -17.54
CA ALA A 218 18.55 17.90 -17.32
C ALA A 218 18.33 16.87 -18.45
N ASP A 219 18.88 17.17 -19.64
CA ASP A 219 18.84 16.34 -20.85
C ASP A 219 19.83 15.16 -20.84
N MET A 220 20.64 14.94 -19.79
CA MET A 220 21.64 13.85 -19.81
C MET A 220 21.07 12.43 -19.76
N ILE A 221 19.76 12.26 -19.51
CA ILE A 221 19.06 11.03 -19.88
C ILE A 221 18.65 11.15 -21.34
N LEU A 222 19.62 10.97 -22.23
CA LEU A 222 19.44 11.25 -23.66
C LEU A 222 18.57 10.22 -24.37
N GLU A 223 18.34 9.05 -23.79
CA GLU A 223 17.61 7.98 -24.47
C GLU A 223 17.11 6.89 -23.52
N ILE A 224 15.82 6.58 -23.55
CA ILE A 224 15.23 5.42 -22.87
C ILE A 224 14.31 4.69 -23.85
N GLN A 225 14.40 3.37 -23.92
CA GLN A 225 13.53 2.56 -24.76
C GLN A 225 12.16 2.36 -24.09
N ASP A 226 11.06 2.59 -24.83
CA ASP A 226 9.70 2.31 -24.37
C ASP A 226 9.31 0.83 -24.51
N GLU A 227 8.11 0.47 -24.04
CA GLU A 227 7.55 -0.89 -24.13
C GLU A 227 7.41 -1.43 -25.57
N GLY A 228 7.26 -0.54 -26.56
CA GLY A 228 7.21 -0.86 -27.98
C GLY A 228 8.58 -0.87 -28.66
N GLY A 229 9.67 -0.71 -27.91
CA GLY A 229 11.03 -0.69 -28.43
C GLY A 229 11.45 0.68 -29.01
N LYS A 230 10.63 1.72 -28.88
CA LYS A 230 10.90 3.06 -29.41
C LYS A 230 11.81 3.84 -28.46
N MET A 231 12.87 4.42 -28.98
CA MET A 231 13.77 5.29 -28.22
C MET A 231 13.08 6.64 -27.92
N LEU A 232 12.97 6.98 -26.64
CA LEU A 232 12.48 8.25 -26.13
C LEU A 232 13.67 9.12 -25.77
N GLN A 233 13.82 10.23 -26.50
CA GLN A 233 14.84 11.26 -26.25
C GLN A 233 14.25 12.51 -25.58
N ASP A 234 12.92 12.64 -25.57
CA ASP A 234 12.20 13.76 -24.95
C ASP A 234 12.21 13.61 -23.41
N PRO A 235 12.80 14.55 -22.65
CA PRO A 235 12.86 14.51 -21.19
C PRO A 235 11.48 14.38 -20.53
N ASP A 236 10.46 15.00 -21.11
CA ASP A 236 9.09 14.92 -20.60
C ASP A 236 8.48 13.53 -20.82
N ALA A 237 8.71 12.92 -21.98
CA ALA A 237 8.31 11.55 -22.26
C ALA A 237 9.01 10.57 -21.32
N ILE A 238 10.31 10.76 -21.07
CA ILE A 238 11.12 10.00 -20.12
C ILE A 238 10.56 10.09 -18.70
N ALA A 239 10.29 11.32 -18.21
CA ALA A 239 9.75 11.54 -16.88
C ALA A 239 8.31 11.00 -16.72
N ARG A 240 7.47 11.09 -17.76
CA ARG A 240 6.15 10.46 -17.78
C ARG A 240 6.27 8.94 -17.73
N ARG A 241 7.25 8.36 -18.41
CA ARG A 241 7.49 6.91 -18.45
C ARG A 241 7.93 6.37 -17.09
N PHE A 242 8.88 7.02 -16.43
CA PHE A 242 9.27 6.66 -15.07
C PHE A 242 8.10 6.76 -14.09
N ARG A 243 7.32 7.85 -14.15
CA ARG A 243 6.12 7.99 -13.32
C ARG A 243 5.10 6.89 -13.56
N HIS A 244 4.87 6.51 -14.82
CA HIS A 244 3.97 5.42 -15.15
C HIS A 244 4.48 4.09 -14.61
N TYR A 245 5.76 3.77 -14.81
CA TYR A 245 6.40 2.55 -14.30
C TYR A 245 6.29 2.41 -12.78
N TYR A 246 6.57 3.49 -12.03
CA TYR A 246 6.38 3.49 -10.59
C TYR A 246 4.91 3.38 -10.19
N ALA A 247 4.00 4.04 -10.91
CA ALA A 247 2.57 3.95 -10.64
C ALA A 247 2.02 2.54 -10.88
N THR A 248 2.50 1.79 -11.87
CA THR A 248 2.13 0.38 -12.05
C THR A 248 2.72 -0.51 -10.96
N LEU A 249 4.00 -0.32 -10.60
CA LEU A 249 4.67 -1.10 -9.56
C LEU A 249 3.99 -1.03 -8.18
N TYR A 250 3.39 0.11 -7.85
CA TYR A 250 2.79 0.36 -6.53
C TYR A 250 1.26 0.31 -6.49
N ASN A 251 0.57 0.32 -7.65
CA ASN A 251 -0.89 0.21 -7.72
C ASN A 251 -1.40 -1.13 -8.29
N SER A 252 -0.50 -2.07 -8.63
CA SER A 252 -0.85 -3.46 -8.99
C SER A 252 -0.78 -4.38 -7.79
#